data_AF-A0A2H9PW41-F1
#
_entry.id   AF-A0A2H9PW41-F1
#
_cell.length_a   1.000
_cell.length_b   1.000
_cell.length_c   1.000
_cell.angle_alpha   90.00
_cell.angle_beta   90.00
_cell.angle_gamma   90.00
#
_symmetry.space_group_name_H-M   'P 1'
#
loop_
_entity.id
_entity.type
_entity.pdbx_description
1 polymer ?
#
loop_
_entity_poly.entity_id
_entity_poly.type
_entity_poly.pdbx_seq_one_letter_code
_entity_poly.pdbx_strand_id
1 'polypeptide(L)'
;MKDIFDAKILCEKCNKPMIRKIVDKPGAALRAMKCETCKSIIYHPTDLEKYKQFNSLKGKTYNVKLRVVGNSHAISIPKEIISFIQEQGKMMDDMVRLCFDDMKRITLRFGDRKRWKE
;
A
#
# COMPACT_ATOMS: atom_id res chain seq x y z
N MET A 1 -3.09 21.07 1.73
CA MET A 1 -3.59 20.84 3.10
C MET A 1 -2.36 20.71 3.98
N LYS A 2 -2.23 21.50 5.06
CA LYS A 2 -1.04 21.44 5.94
C LYS A 2 -1.13 20.18 6.80
N ASP A 3 -0.12 19.33 6.75
CA ASP A 3 -0.06 18.11 7.55
C ASP A 3 0.46 18.47 8.96
N ILE A 4 0.04 17.76 10.01
CA ILE A 4 0.54 18.01 11.39
C ILE A 4 2.05 17.75 11.46
N PHE A 5 2.54 16.86 10.60
CA PHE A 5 3.95 16.56 10.45
C PHE A 5 4.73 17.68 9.74
N ASP A 6 4.05 18.68 9.16
CA ASP A 6 4.68 19.89 8.63
C ASP A 6 5.13 20.87 9.71
N ALA A 7 4.54 20.77 10.91
CA ALA A 7 4.91 21.59 12.06
C ALA A 7 6.14 21.04 12.79
N LYS A 8 6.78 21.89 13.61
CA LYS A 8 7.82 21.46 14.55
C LYS A 8 7.18 20.66 15.67
N ILE A 9 7.31 19.33 15.62
CA ILE A 9 6.82 18.43 16.67
C ILE A 9 7.90 18.28 17.74
N LEU A 10 7.53 18.60 18.99
CA LEU A 10 8.35 18.35 20.17
C LEU A 10 8.04 16.97 20.72
N CYS A 11 9.04 16.27 21.23
CA CYS A 11 8.82 14.99 21.89
C CYS A 11 8.39 15.20 23.34
N GLU A 12 7.37 14.48 23.77
CA GLU A 12 6.81 14.53 25.14
C GLU A 12 7.84 14.23 26.24
N LYS A 13 8.86 13.42 25.95
CA LYS A 13 9.87 13.01 26.94
C LYS A 13 11.10 13.92 26.98
N CYS A 14 11.57 14.33 25.80
CA CYS A 14 12.84 15.03 25.64
C CYS A 14 12.63 16.55 25.47
N ASN A 15 11.40 17.01 25.19
CA ASN A 15 11.01 18.38 24.78
C ASN A 15 11.86 18.97 23.64
N LYS A 16 12.63 18.11 22.96
CA LYS A 16 13.48 18.46 21.81
C LYS A 16 12.68 18.25 20.51
N PRO A 17 13.01 19.03 19.47
CA PRO A 17 12.39 18.88 18.16
C PRO A 17 12.72 17.51 17.57
N MET A 18 11.70 16.82 17.06
CA MET A 18 11.85 15.54 16.37
C MET A 18 12.19 15.75 14.90
N ILE A 19 12.92 14.78 14.32
CA ILE A 19 13.37 14.84 12.94
C ILE A 19 12.48 13.93 12.08
N ARG A 20 12.09 14.42 10.90
CA ARG A 20 11.37 13.64 9.90
C ARG A 20 12.27 12.52 9.39
N LYS A 21 11.78 11.29 9.45
CA LYS A 21 12.45 10.12 8.89
C LYS A 21 11.43 9.26 8.16
N ILE A 22 11.80 8.83 6.95
CA ILE A 22 11.07 7.78 6.25
C ILE A 22 11.60 6.45 6.76
N VAL A 23 10.70 5.61 7.26
CA VAL A 23 11.03 4.27 7.75
C VAL A 23 10.54 3.27 6.72
N ASP A 24 11.48 2.65 6.01
CA ASP A 24 11.20 1.55 5.10
C ASP A 24 10.82 0.30 5.89
N LYS A 25 9.54 -0.07 5.82
CA LYS A 25 9.07 -1.40 6.22
C LYS A 25 8.87 -2.24 4.96
N PRO A 26 8.97 -3.58 5.04
CA PRO A 26 8.79 -4.45 3.88
C PRO A 26 7.41 -4.24 3.24
N GLY A 27 7.39 -3.56 2.10
CA GLY A 27 6.20 -3.24 1.31
C GLY A 27 5.56 -1.88 1.56
N ALA A 28 6.08 -1.02 2.45
CA ALA A 28 5.58 0.34 2.63
C ALA A 28 6.64 1.31 3.22
N ALA A 29 6.76 2.49 2.62
CA ALA A 29 7.52 3.61 3.18
C ALA A 29 6.62 4.40 4.13
N LEU A 30 6.92 4.38 5.44
CA LEU A 30 6.13 5.07 6.45
C LEU A 30 6.78 6.40 6.81
N ARG A 31 6.00 7.48 6.79
CA ARG A 31 6.44 8.77 7.35
C ARG A 31 6.45 8.67 8.87
N ALA A 32 7.56 9.03 9.49
CA ALA A 32 7.72 9.03 10.93
C ALA A 32 8.51 10.24 11.44
N MET A 33 8.32 10.58 12.70
CA MET A 33 9.15 11.51 13.45
C MET A 33 9.97 10.74 14.47
N LYS A 34 11.28 10.99 14.55
CA LYS A 34 12.18 10.35 15.51
C LYS A 34 12.83 11.39 16.43
N CYS A 35 12.78 11.21 17.76
CA CYS A 35 13.63 11.97 18.69
C CYS A 35 15.00 11.29 18.74
N GLU A 36 16.08 12.06 18.59
CA GLU A 36 17.45 11.52 18.64
C GLU A 36 17.87 11.10 20.05
N THR A 37 17.34 11.76 21.07
CA THR A 37 17.73 11.53 22.47
C THR A 37 17.01 10.36 23.13
N CYS A 38 15.69 10.26 22.99
CA CYS A 38 14.92 9.17 23.62
C CYS A 38 14.58 8.02 22.65
N LYS A 39 14.98 8.12 21.38
CA LYS A 39 14.72 7.14 20.31
C LYS A 39 13.24 6.84 20.05
N SER A 40 12.29 7.64 20.60
CA SER A 40 10.86 7.47 20.34
C SER A 40 10.54 7.77 18.88
N ILE A 41 9.67 6.94 18.28
CA ILE A 41 9.22 7.07 16.90
C ILE A 41 7.72 7.28 16.89
N ILE A 42 7.27 8.33 16.24
CA ILE A 42 5.84 8.61 16.01
C ILE A 42 5.58 8.39 14.53
N TYR A 43 4.74 7.41 14.20
CA TYR A 43 4.33 7.15 12.82
C TYR A 43 3.13 8.02 12.45
N HIS A 44 3.06 8.43 11.19
CA HIS A 44 1.87 9.10 10.69
C HIS A 44 0.64 8.16 10.79
N PRO A 45 -0.47 8.58 11.41
CA PRO A 45 -1.61 7.70 11.70
C PRO A 45 -2.19 7.09 10.42
N THR A 46 -2.38 7.89 9.36
CA THR A 46 -2.89 7.42 8.06
C THR A 46 -1.96 6.39 7.40
N ASP A 47 -0.65 6.54 7.53
CA ASP A 47 0.31 5.61 6.92
C ASP A 47 0.31 4.27 7.70
N LEU A 48 0.14 4.34 9.02
CA LEU A 48 0.02 3.18 9.90
C LEU A 48 -1.27 2.38 9.60
N GLU A 49 -2.39 3.06 9.41
CA GLU A 49 -3.67 2.44 9.04
C GLU A 49 -3.57 1.72 7.69
N LYS A 50 -3.02 2.39 6.68
CA LYS A 50 -2.77 1.78 5.35
C LYS A 50 -1.86 0.56 5.44
N TYR A 51 -0.83 0.61 6.28
CA TYR A 51 0.06 -0.53 6.48
C TYR A 51 -0.63 -1.71 7.19
N LYS A 52 -1.49 -1.44 8.18
CA LYS A 52 -2.31 -2.48 8.81
C LYS A 52 -3.27 -3.13 7.82
N GLN A 53 -3.94 -2.33 6.98
CA GLN A 53 -4.81 -2.84 5.92
C GLN A 53 -4.02 -3.71 4.92
N PHE A 54 -2.86 -3.24 4.44
CA PHE A 54 -1.98 -4.03 3.58
C PHE A 54 -1.59 -5.38 4.19
N ASN A 55 -1.15 -5.37 5.45
CA ASN A 55 -0.77 -6.60 6.14
C ASN A 55 -1.96 -7.53 6.35
N SER A 56 -3.16 -7.00 6.55
CA SER A 56 -4.37 -7.82 6.67
C SER A 56 -4.73 -8.52 5.35
N LEU A 57 -4.46 -7.89 4.21
CA LEU A 57 -4.72 -8.45 2.89
C LEU A 57 -3.62 -9.41 2.43
N LYS A 58 -2.38 -9.11 2.80
CA LYS A 58 -1.21 -9.89 2.44
C LYS A 58 -1.28 -11.28 3.09
N GLY A 59 -1.38 -12.31 2.24
CA GLY A 59 -1.42 -13.71 2.68
C GLY A 59 -2.83 -14.24 2.97
N LYS A 60 -3.89 -13.43 2.82
CA LYS A 60 -5.26 -13.95 2.80
C LYS A 60 -5.51 -14.74 1.52
N THR A 61 -6.11 -15.92 1.66
CA THR A 61 -6.60 -16.72 0.53
C THR A 61 -8.08 -16.45 0.32
N TYR A 62 -8.46 -16.12 -0.92
CA TYR A 62 -9.85 -15.92 -1.31
C TYR A 62 -10.31 -17.06 -2.19
N ASN A 63 -11.40 -17.71 -1.81
CA ASN A 63 -12.04 -18.73 -2.62
C ASN A 63 -13.05 -18.06 -3.56
N VAL A 64 -12.72 -18.01 -4.85
CA VAL A 64 -13.53 -17.37 -5.90
C VAL A 64 -13.94 -18.40 -6.94
N LYS A 65 -15.12 -18.21 -7.56
CA LYS A 65 -15.63 -19.12 -8.58
C LYS A 65 -15.20 -18.65 -9.97
N LEU A 66 -14.77 -19.60 -10.80
CA LEU A 66 -14.63 -19.41 -12.25
C LEU A 66 -16.02 -19.36 -12.88
N ARG A 67 -16.23 -18.41 -13.79
CA ARG A 67 -17.45 -18.29 -14.60
C ARG A 67 -17.10 -18.28 -16.08
N VAL A 68 -17.93 -18.91 -16.90
CA VAL A 68 -17.81 -18.84 -18.36
C VAL A 68 -18.43 -17.54 -18.85
N VAL A 69 -17.73 -16.81 -19.69
CA VAL A 69 -18.18 -15.57 -20.35
C VAL A 69 -17.76 -15.64 -21.82
N GLY A 70 -18.71 -15.92 -22.71
CA GLY A 70 -18.42 -16.17 -24.12
C GLY A 70 -17.44 -17.33 -24.30
N ASN A 71 -16.36 -17.09 -25.04
CA ASN A 71 -15.28 -18.07 -25.27
C ASN A 71 -14.15 -17.99 -24.21
N SER A 72 -14.41 -17.39 -23.05
CA SER A 72 -13.40 -17.15 -22.02
C SER A 72 -13.90 -17.49 -20.62
N HIS A 73 -12.97 -17.67 -19.69
CA HIS A 73 -13.28 -17.77 -18.27
C HIS A 73 -12.98 -16.45 -17.56
N ALA A 74 -13.87 -16.05 -16.67
CA ALA A 74 -13.72 -14.89 -15.81
C ALA A 74 -13.60 -15.32 -14.34
N ILE A 75 -12.76 -14.60 -13.59
CA ILE A 75 -12.61 -14.74 -12.15
C ILE A 75 -13.07 -13.42 -11.52
N SER A 76 -13.96 -13.50 -10.52
CA SER A 76 -14.36 -12.32 -9.76
C SER A 76 -13.27 -11.94 -8.76
N ILE A 77 -12.76 -10.71 -8.84
CA ILE A 77 -11.81 -10.17 -7.86
C ILE A 77 -12.61 -9.57 -6.68
N PRO A 78 -12.36 -9.98 -5.43
CA PRO A 78 -13.02 -9.40 -4.26
C PRO A 78 -12.84 -7.88 -4.18
N LYS A 79 -13.93 -7.18 -3.83
CA LYS A 79 -13.94 -5.70 -3.72
C LYS A 79 -12.88 -5.17 -2.76
N GLU A 80 -12.59 -5.89 -1.67
CA GLU A 80 -11.56 -5.52 -0.67
C GLU A 80 -10.18 -5.32 -1.33
N ILE A 81 -9.83 -6.15 -2.32
CA ILE A 81 -8.57 -6.04 -3.07
C ILE A 81 -8.58 -4.78 -3.93
N ILE A 82 -9.67 -4.52 -4.64
CA ILE A 82 -9.79 -3.35 -5.53
C ILE A 82 -9.78 -2.05 -4.73
N SER A 83 -10.55 -1.97 -3.64
CA SER A 83 -10.59 -0.81 -2.75
C SER A 83 -9.21 -0.48 -2.19
N PHE A 84 -8.47 -1.49 -1.74
CA PHE A 84 -7.10 -1.28 -1.26
C PHE A 84 -6.17 -0.72 -2.33
N ILE A 85 -6.23 -1.23 -3.57
CA ILE A 85 -5.35 -0.73 -4.63
C ILE A 85 -5.70 0.72 -5.00
N GLN A 86 -7.00 1.07 -5.02
CA GLN A 86 -7.46 2.45 -5.26
C GLN A 86 -7.00 3.41 -4.15
N GLU A 87 -7.06 3.00 -2.87
CA GLU A 87 -6.62 3.80 -1.72
C GLU A 87 -5.10 4.10 -1.72
N GLN A 88 -4.31 3.28 -2.42
CA GLN A 88 -2.87 3.53 -2.62
C GLN A 88 -2.58 4.59 -3.70
N GLY A 89 -3.60 5.22 -4.28
CA GLY A 89 -3.43 6.36 -5.19
C GLY A 89 -2.82 6.00 -6.55
N LYS A 90 -2.72 4.70 -6.86
CA LYS A 90 -2.40 4.26 -8.21
C LYS A 90 -3.64 4.49 -9.07
N MET A 91 -3.57 5.44 -10.00
CA MET A 91 -4.49 5.47 -11.15
C MET A 91 -4.30 4.16 -11.89
N MET A 92 -5.10 3.16 -11.55
CA MET A 92 -5.17 1.92 -12.28
C MET A 92 -5.75 2.27 -13.64
N ASP A 93 -5.02 1.98 -14.71
CA ASP A 93 -5.68 1.73 -15.98
C ASP A 93 -6.53 0.46 -15.79
N ASP A 94 -7.65 0.36 -16.51
CA ASP A 94 -8.46 -0.86 -16.54
C ASP A 94 -7.70 -2.07 -17.16
N MET A 95 -6.48 -1.83 -17.66
CA MET A 95 -5.61 -2.85 -18.23
C MET A 95 -4.84 -3.63 -17.16
N VAL A 96 -5.17 -4.92 -17.08
CA VAL A 96 -4.46 -5.93 -16.28
C VAL A 96 -3.65 -6.86 -17.16
N ARG A 97 -2.47 -7.28 -16.69
CA ARG A 97 -1.64 -8.30 -17.35
C ARG A 97 -1.82 -9.62 -16.63
N LEU A 98 -2.17 -10.65 -17.38
CA LEU A 98 -2.32 -12.02 -16.88
C LEU A 98 -1.15 -12.87 -17.40
N CYS A 99 -0.46 -13.57 -16.51
CA CYS A 99 0.69 -14.41 -16.86
C CYS A 99 0.52 -15.80 -16.23
N PHE A 100 0.74 -16.85 -17.02
CA PHE A 100 0.84 -18.22 -16.52
C PHE A 100 2.27 -18.46 -16.06
N ASP A 101 2.51 -18.38 -14.76
CA ASP A 101 3.87 -18.43 -14.19
C ASP A 101 4.33 -19.86 -13.90
N ASP A 102 3.40 -20.76 -13.56
CA ASP A 102 3.70 -22.16 -13.21
C ASP A 102 2.45 -23.03 -13.43
N MET A 103 2.57 -24.35 -13.45
CA MET A 103 1.51 -25.34 -13.73
C MET A 103 0.20 -25.10 -12.96
N LYS A 104 0.26 -24.48 -11.78
CA LYS A 104 -0.89 -24.20 -10.91
C LYS A 104 -1.04 -22.71 -10.55
N ARG A 105 -0.26 -21.82 -11.17
CA ARG A 105 -0.21 -20.41 -10.76
C ARG A 105 -0.40 -19.47 -11.93
N ILE A 106 -1.48 -18.69 -11.85
CA ILE A 106 -1.71 -17.52 -12.68
C ILE A 106 -1.44 -16.29 -11.83
N THR A 107 -0.64 -15.37 -12.37
CA THR A 107 -0.36 -14.08 -11.73
C THR A 107 -1.05 -12.98 -12.51
N LEU A 108 -1.84 -12.18 -11.80
CA LEU A 108 -2.46 -10.97 -12.33
C LEU A 108 -1.67 -9.76 -11.82
N ARG A 109 -1.18 -8.95 -12.76
CA ARG A 109 -0.45 -7.71 -12.47
C ARG A 109 -1.26 -6.52 -12.98
N PHE A 110 -1.62 -5.64 -12.06
CA PHE A 110 -2.25 -4.38 -12.42
C PHE A 110 -1.21 -3.42 -13.00
N GLY A 111 -1.52 -2.78 -14.12
CA GLY A 111 -0.62 -1.84 -14.76
C GLY A 111 -0.54 -0.51 -14.01
N ASP A 112 0.67 0.03 -13.85
CA ASP A 112 0.86 1.45 -13.56
C ASP A 112 1.03 2.17 -14.91
N ARG A 113 0.28 3.26 -15.16
CA ARG A 113 0.66 4.19 -16.22
C ARG A 113 2.02 4.78 -15.86
N LYS A 114 3.10 4.20 -16.37
CA LYS A 114 4.34 4.96 -16.51
C LYS A 114 4.02 6.10 -17.47
N ARG A 115 3.96 7.32 -16.91
CA ARG A 115 4.11 8.54 -17.69
C ARG A 115 5.44 8.38 -18.42
N TRP A 116 5.40 8.10 -19.72
CA TRP A 116 6.59 8.16 -20.56
C TRP A 116 7.13 9.58 -20.37
N LYS A 117 8.34 9.70 -19.82
CA LYS A 117 9.10 10.94 -19.97
C LYS A 117 9.74 10.83 -21.34
N GLU A 118 9.19 11.58 -22.30
CA GLU A 118 9.93 12.05 -23.47
C GLU A 118 11.16 12.86 -23.02
#